data_AF-A0A382RF02-F1
#
_entry.id   AF-A0A382RF02-F1
#
_cell.length_a   1.000
_cell.length_b   1.000
_cell.length_c   1.000
_cell.angle_alpha   90.00
_cell.angle_beta   90.00
_cell.angle_gamma   90.00
#
_symmetry.space_group_name_H-M   'P 1'
#
loop_
_entity.id
_entity.type
_entity.pdbx_description
1 polymer ?
#
loop_
_entity_poly.entity_id
_entity_poly.type
_entity_poly.pdbx_seq_one_letter_code
_entity_poly.pdbx_strand_id
1 'polypeptide(L)'
;DIVEPLHAPGGCPWDREQTHESLKRTLLEESYEVLEAIDKGDPKGLSEELGDLLLQVAFHSVIAREAGEFSLTDVLTRINEKLIRRHPHVFSDGAASDASEVEANWEQLKAAERAKEGIKKSPVEGIPGELPALTYAQLMQDRVGRAGFEWEDISGVLDKVAEEVEELRAAVTDEEKVHEMGDLMFTMVNLSRWMNIHAEDALRQANRRFQGRYLQMEELANQRGKDFNGLPLIEKESLWQEAKGLEGS
;
A
#
# COMPACT_ATOMS: atom_id res chain seq x y z
N ASP A 1 -23.69 1.24 -18.54
CA ASP A 1 -24.75 2.28 -18.69
C ASP A 1 -24.24 3.71 -18.85
N ILE A 2 -23.49 4.31 -17.91
CA ILE A 2 -23.01 5.72 -18.06
C ILE A 2 -21.68 5.81 -18.83
N VAL A 3 -20.69 5.00 -18.46
CA VAL A 3 -19.35 5.02 -19.07
C VAL A 3 -19.37 4.60 -20.54
N GLU A 4 -20.31 3.75 -20.92
CA GLU A 4 -20.42 3.24 -22.28
C GLU A 4 -20.72 4.33 -23.32
N PRO A 5 -21.75 5.19 -23.16
CA PRO A 5 -21.93 6.37 -24.00
C PRO A 5 -20.73 7.31 -24.04
N LEU A 6 -19.96 7.43 -22.96
CA LEU A 6 -18.79 8.30 -22.90
C LEU A 6 -17.67 7.76 -23.81
N HIS A 7 -17.41 6.46 -23.74
CA HIS A 7 -16.36 5.79 -24.53
C HIS A 7 -16.79 5.51 -25.99
N ALA A 8 -18.09 5.45 -26.28
CA ALA A 8 -18.61 5.11 -27.59
C ALA A 8 -18.27 6.14 -28.69
N PRO A 9 -18.32 5.75 -29.99
CA PRO A 9 -18.24 6.69 -31.10
C PRO A 9 -19.30 7.79 -31.00
N GLY A 10 -18.86 9.06 -30.99
CA GLY A 10 -19.74 10.22 -30.79
C GLY A 10 -19.91 10.65 -29.31
N GLY A 11 -19.30 9.91 -28.38
CA GLY A 11 -19.16 10.26 -26.98
C GLY A 11 -18.09 11.32 -26.72
N CYS A 12 -17.58 11.35 -25.49
CA CYS A 12 -16.55 12.31 -25.08
C CYS A 12 -15.21 11.97 -25.76
N PRO A 13 -14.56 12.93 -26.44
CA PRO A 13 -13.30 12.67 -27.15
C PRO A 13 -12.18 12.15 -26.23
N TRP A 14 -12.11 12.66 -25.00
CA TRP A 14 -11.09 12.25 -24.04
C TRP A 14 -11.35 10.84 -23.50
N ASP A 15 -12.60 10.52 -23.15
CA ASP A 15 -12.97 9.20 -22.63
C ASP A 15 -12.74 8.11 -23.69
N ARG A 16 -13.08 8.38 -24.95
CA ARG A 16 -12.90 7.45 -26.08
C ARG A 16 -11.43 7.13 -26.38
N GLU A 17 -10.50 8.02 -26.04
CA GLU A 17 -9.06 7.80 -26.27
C GLU A 17 -8.42 6.94 -25.17
N GLN A 18 -9.16 6.60 -24.10
CA GLN A 18 -8.61 5.82 -23.00
C GLN A 18 -8.38 4.35 -23.37
N THR A 19 -7.28 3.80 -22.89
CA THR A 19 -6.96 2.36 -22.94
C THR A 19 -6.65 1.86 -21.54
N HIS A 20 -6.47 0.54 -21.38
CA HIS A 20 -6.01 -0.01 -20.10
C HIS A 20 -4.69 0.61 -19.65
N GLU A 21 -3.78 0.88 -20.58
CA GLU A 21 -2.48 1.46 -20.32
C GLU A 21 -2.56 2.93 -19.90
N SER A 22 -3.41 3.74 -20.56
CA SER A 22 -3.54 5.17 -20.23
C SER A 22 -4.16 5.39 -18.85
N LEU A 23 -5.08 4.51 -18.44
CA LEU A 23 -5.80 4.59 -17.17
C LEU A 23 -4.98 4.15 -15.95
N LYS A 24 -3.85 3.45 -16.14
CA LYS A 24 -3.01 2.98 -15.01
C LYS A 24 -2.61 4.10 -14.05
N ARG A 25 -2.28 5.28 -14.60
CA ARG A 25 -1.86 6.43 -13.79
C ARG A 25 -3.00 6.89 -12.89
N THR A 26 -4.18 7.13 -13.48
CA THR A 26 -5.34 7.62 -12.75
C THR A 26 -5.80 6.58 -11.72
N LEU A 27 -5.82 5.29 -12.05
CA LEU A 27 -6.10 4.23 -11.07
C LEU A 27 -5.19 4.29 -9.83
N LEU A 28 -3.91 4.58 -10.02
CA LEU A 28 -2.97 4.73 -8.92
C LEU A 28 -3.24 6.02 -8.13
N GLU A 29 -3.54 7.13 -8.81
CA GLU A 29 -3.92 8.42 -8.21
C GLU A 29 -5.17 8.24 -7.31
N GLU A 30 -6.27 7.72 -7.83
CA GLU A 30 -7.51 7.47 -7.08
C GLU A 30 -7.27 6.55 -5.87
N SER A 31 -6.40 5.53 -6.03
CA SER A 31 -6.05 4.64 -4.93
C SER A 31 -5.35 5.40 -3.79
N TYR A 32 -4.52 6.40 -4.09
CA TYR A 32 -3.86 7.21 -3.08
C TYR A 32 -4.80 8.23 -2.45
N GLU A 33 -5.76 8.77 -3.20
CA GLU A 33 -6.78 9.70 -2.70
C GLU A 33 -7.74 8.99 -1.73
N VAL A 34 -8.19 7.77 -2.05
CA VAL A 34 -8.93 6.91 -1.11
C VAL A 34 -8.16 6.73 0.20
N LEU A 35 -6.86 6.42 0.11
CA LEU A 35 -6.02 6.23 1.29
C LEU A 35 -5.91 7.54 2.10
N GLU A 36 -5.74 8.68 1.43
CA GLU A 36 -5.74 9.99 2.09
C GLU A 36 -7.05 10.32 2.79
N ALA A 37 -8.20 10.01 2.20
CA ALA A 37 -9.50 10.22 2.81
C ALA A 37 -9.69 9.36 4.08
N ILE A 38 -9.24 8.10 4.05
CA ILE A 38 -9.21 7.22 5.23
C ILE A 38 -8.35 7.83 6.33
N ASP A 39 -7.14 8.26 5.98
CA ASP A 39 -6.17 8.80 6.94
C ASP A 39 -6.62 10.11 7.59
N LYS A 40 -7.41 10.92 6.86
CA LYS A 40 -8.03 12.15 7.38
C LYS A 40 -9.31 11.89 8.19
N GLY A 41 -9.84 10.67 8.17
CA GLY A 41 -11.15 10.37 8.74
C GLY A 41 -12.27 11.17 8.05
N ASP A 42 -12.16 11.42 6.76
CA ASP A 42 -13.14 12.20 5.97
C ASP A 42 -14.12 11.25 5.25
N PRO A 43 -15.32 11.02 5.82
CA PRO A 43 -16.28 10.09 5.22
C PRO A 43 -16.88 10.61 3.91
N LYS A 44 -16.89 11.94 3.68
CA LYS A 44 -17.41 12.51 2.44
C LYS A 44 -16.41 12.33 1.31
N GLY A 45 -15.16 12.75 1.55
CA GLY A 45 -14.06 12.49 0.63
C GLY A 45 -13.95 11.01 0.33
N LEU A 46 -13.97 10.14 1.34
CA LEU A 46 -13.89 8.70 1.13
C LEU A 46 -15.00 8.16 0.20
N SER A 47 -16.23 8.66 0.32
CA SER A 47 -17.32 8.26 -0.57
C SER A 47 -17.14 8.75 -2.00
N GLU A 48 -16.51 9.90 -2.20
CA GLU A 48 -16.18 10.48 -3.51
C GLU A 48 -15.09 9.65 -4.18
N GLU A 49 -13.95 9.46 -3.49
CA GLU A 49 -12.80 8.73 -4.05
C GLU A 49 -13.09 7.24 -4.31
N LEU A 50 -13.95 6.61 -3.49
CA LEU A 50 -14.43 5.25 -3.78
C LEU A 50 -15.30 5.20 -5.05
N GLY A 51 -16.01 6.28 -5.34
CA GLY A 51 -16.75 6.45 -6.59
C GLY A 51 -15.82 6.56 -7.79
N ASP A 52 -14.74 7.32 -7.67
CA ASP A 52 -13.74 7.47 -8.74
C ASP A 52 -12.92 6.19 -8.95
N LEU A 53 -12.61 5.46 -7.88
CA LEU A 53 -12.03 4.12 -8.00
C LEU A 53 -13.00 3.13 -8.70
N LEU A 54 -14.30 3.23 -8.43
CA LEU A 54 -15.31 2.43 -9.14
C LEU A 54 -15.44 2.84 -10.61
N LEU A 55 -15.27 4.12 -10.93
CA LEU A 55 -15.23 4.62 -12.32
C LEU A 55 -14.09 3.97 -13.10
N GLN A 56 -12.92 3.78 -12.49
CA GLN A 56 -11.81 3.05 -13.11
C GLN A 56 -12.20 1.61 -13.46
N VAL A 57 -12.82 0.88 -12.51
CA VAL A 57 -13.32 -0.49 -12.76
C VAL A 57 -14.33 -0.52 -13.91
N ALA A 58 -15.21 0.48 -13.98
CA ALA A 58 -16.19 0.60 -15.05
C ALA A 58 -15.53 0.85 -16.41
N PHE A 59 -14.56 1.77 -16.52
CA PHE A 59 -13.82 2.03 -17.76
C PHE A 59 -13.06 0.79 -18.27
N HIS A 60 -12.29 0.14 -17.40
CA HIS A 60 -11.61 -1.11 -17.76
C HIS A 60 -12.62 -2.18 -18.24
N SER A 61 -13.79 -2.28 -17.60
CA SER A 61 -14.82 -3.23 -18.01
C SER A 61 -15.45 -2.89 -19.37
N VAL A 62 -15.60 -1.60 -19.71
CA VAL A 62 -16.11 -1.17 -21.02
C VAL A 62 -15.11 -1.48 -22.13
N ILE A 63 -13.84 -1.12 -21.93
CA ILE A 63 -12.74 -1.37 -22.89
C ILE A 63 -12.62 -2.89 -23.15
N ALA A 64 -12.61 -3.71 -22.10
CA ALA A 64 -12.51 -5.17 -22.22
C ALA A 64 -13.73 -5.79 -22.92
N ARG A 65 -14.92 -5.24 -22.70
CA ARG A 65 -16.15 -5.71 -23.34
C ARG A 65 -16.14 -5.41 -24.84
N GLU A 66 -15.64 -4.23 -25.23
CA GLU A 66 -15.47 -3.86 -26.64
C GLU A 66 -14.47 -4.76 -27.35
N ALA A 67 -13.44 -5.24 -26.64
CA ALA A 67 -12.49 -6.25 -27.12
C ALA A 67 -13.06 -7.69 -27.11
N GLY A 68 -14.26 -7.91 -26.58
CA GLY A 68 -14.87 -9.23 -26.46
C GLY A 68 -14.23 -10.13 -25.40
N GLU A 69 -13.54 -9.56 -24.42
CA GLU A 69 -12.76 -10.29 -23.41
C GLU A 69 -13.56 -10.59 -22.14
N PHE A 70 -14.08 -9.54 -21.49
CA PHE A 70 -14.94 -9.66 -20.30
C PHE A 70 -15.78 -8.40 -20.10
N SER A 71 -16.82 -8.51 -19.27
CA SER A 71 -17.72 -7.41 -18.89
C SER A 71 -17.66 -7.11 -17.40
N LEU A 72 -18.29 -5.99 -16.98
CA LEU A 72 -18.44 -5.66 -15.56
C LEU A 72 -19.18 -6.77 -14.79
N THR A 73 -20.17 -7.40 -15.42
CA THR A 73 -20.89 -8.55 -14.85
C THR A 73 -19.95 -9.71 -14.57
N ASP A 74 -18.99 -9.98 -15.46
CA ASP A 74 -17.99 -11.04 -15.25
C ASP A 74 -17.06 -10.71 -14.09
N VAL A 75 -16.63 -9.45 -13.96
CA VAL A 75 -15.82 -8.97 -12.82
C VAL A 75 -16.56 -9.20 -11.50
N LEU A 76 -17.82 -8.75 -11.42
CA LEU A 76 -18.68 -8.89 -10.23
C LEU A 76 -18.96 -10.36 -9.91
N THR A 77 -19.24 -11.18 -10.92
CA THR A 77 -19.48 -12.62 -10.74
C THR A 77 -18.23 -13.31 -10.19
N ARG A 78 -17.06 -13.04 -10.78
CA ARG A 78 -15.78 -13.64 -10.34
C ARG A 78 -15.42 -13.26 -8.91
N ILE A 79 -15.62 -12.00 -8.50
CA ILE A 79 -15.31 -11.60 -7.12
C ILE A 79 -16.32 -12.21 -6.14
N ASN A 80 -17.61 -12.25 -6.48
CA ASN A 80 -18.65 -12.85 -5.64
C ASN A 80 -18.41 -14.35 -5.42
N GLU A 81 -18.17 -15.11 -6.50
CA GLU A 81 -17.83 -16.54 -6.40
C GLU A 81 -16.56 -16.77 -5.57
N LYS A 82 -15.53 -15.93 -5.75
CA LYS A 82 -14.29 -15.99 -4.97
C LYS A 82 -14.54 -15.73 -3.49
N LEU A 83 -15.35 -14.72 -3.15
CA LEU A 83 -15.69 -14.39 -1.76
C LEU A 83 -16.49 -15.52 -1.11
N ILE A 84 -17.51 -16.05 -1.78
CA ILE A 84 -18.29 -17.20 -1.28
C ILE A 84 -17.38 -18.40 -1.02
N ARG A 85 -16.54 -18.74 -1.99
CA ARG A 85 -15.60 -19.88 -1.88
C ARG A 85 -14.58 -19.70 -0.75
N ARG A 86 -14.10 -18.48 -0.52
CA ARG A 86 -13.09 -18.17 0.52
C ARG A 86 -13.68 -17.92 1.90
N HIS A 87 -15.00 -17.83 2.03
CA HIS A 87 -15.68 -17.67 3.32
C HIS A 87 -16.68 -18.81 3.59
N PRO A 88 -16.21 -20.07 3.62
CA PRO A 88 -17.10 -21.20 3.90
C PRO A 88 -17.74 -21.11 5.30
N HIS A 89 -17.11 -20.39 6.23
CA HIS A 89 -17.65 -20.13 7.57
C HIS A 89 -18.82 -19.13 7.60
N VAL A 90 -19.04 -18.36 6.51
CA VAL A 90 -20.20 -17.46 6.37
C VAL A 90 -21.25 -18.05 5.45
N PHE A 91 -20.84 -18.67 4.35
CA PHE A 91 -21.73 -19.07 3.25
C PHE A 91 -21.93 -20.58 3.10
N SER A 92 -21.36 -21.40 3.99
CA SER A 92 -21.44 -22.86 3.94
C SER A 92 -21.25 -23.47 5.34
N ASP A 93 -20.76 -24.71 5.42
CA ASP A 93 -20.57 -25.48 6.66
C ASP A 93 -19.16 -25.35 7.25
N GLY A 94 -18.40 -24.32 6.84
CA GLY A 94 -17.07 -24.06 7.40
C GLY A 94 -17.14 -23.53 8.84
N ALA A 95 -16.02 -23.60 9.55
CA ALA A 95 -15.87 -22.97 10.86
C ALA A 95 -14.59 -22.14 10.88
N ALA A 96 -14.64 -21.03 11.62
CA ALA A 96 -13.47 -20.26 12.02
C ALA A 96 -13.79 -19.57 13.35
N SER A 97 -12.93 -19.72 14.35
CA SER A 97 -13.11 -19.13 15.68
C SER A 97 -12.63 -17.67 15.77
N ASP A 98 -11.69 -17.28 14.91
CA ASP A 98 -11.05 -15.97 14.93
C ASP A 98 -10.46 -15.59 13.56
N ALA A 99 -9.95 -14.36 13.47
CA ALA A 99 -9.38 -13.82 12.24
C ALA A 99 -8.13 -14.57 11.77
N SER A 100 -7.31 -15.09 12.70
CA SER A 100 -6.10 -15.84 12.35
C SER A 100 -6.46 -17.18 11.68
N GLU A 101 -7.49 -17.86 12.18
CA GLU A 101 -8.00 -19.07 11.53
C GLU A 101 -8.62 -18.77 10.15
N VAL A 102 -9.33 -17.65 10.00
CA VAL A 102 -9.85 -17.20 8.68
C VAL A 102 -8.70 -16.99 7.69
N GLU A 103 -7.63 -16.31 8.10
CA GLU A 103 -6.48 -16.04 7.23
C GLU A 103 -5.77 -17.34 6.81
N ALA A 104 -5.55 -18.26 7.75
CA ALA A 104 -4.98 -19.57 7.47
C ALA A 104 -5.82 -20.36 6.45
N ASN A 105 -7.15 -20.35 6.62
CA ASN A 105 -8.09 -20.96 5.69
C ASN A 105 -8.02 -20.33 4.29
N TRP A 106 -7.92 -19.01 4.19
CA TRP A 106 -7.75 -18.32 2.91
C TRP A 106 -6.47 -18.73 2.19
N GLU A 107 -5.36 -18.90 2.91
CA GLU A 107 -4.10 -19.34 2.31
C GLU A 107 -4.17 -20.77 1.78
N GLN A 108 -4.79 -21.69 2.51
CA GLN A 108 -5.01 -23.05 2.04
C GLN A 108 -5.85 -23.09 0.76
N LEU A 109 -6.94 -22.32 0.73
CA LEU A 109 -7.79 -22.20 -0.47
C LEU A 109 -7.03 -21.56 -1.65
N LYS A 110 -6.25 -20.50 -1.40
CA LYS A 110 -5.39 -19.86 -2.41
C LYS A 110 -4.33 -20.84 -2.97
N ALA A 111 -3.77 -21.71 -2.14
CA ALA A 111 -2.80 -22.72 -2.58
C ALA A 111 -3.48 -23.81 -3.43
N ALA A 112 -4.66 -24.29 -3.01
CA ALA A 112 -5.44 -25.27 -3.75
C ALA A 112 -5.90 -24.75 -5.13
N GLU A 113 -6.30 -23.48 -5.22
CA GLU A 113 -6.63 -22.80 -6.48
C GLU A 113 -5.44 -22.79 -7.44
N ARG A 114 -4.26 -22.33 -6.97
CA ARG A 114 -3.02 -22.32 -7.77
C ARG A 114 -2.61 -23.71 -8.26
N ALA A 115 -2.76 -24.73 -7.41
CA ALA A 115 -2.47 -26.11 -7.77
C ALA A 115 -3.39 -26.64 -8.88
N LYS A 116 -4.68 -26.28 -8.87
CA LYS A 116 -5.64 -26.66 -9.92
C LYS A 116 -5.30 -26.03 -11.27
N GLU A 117 -4.74 -24.81 -11.27
CA GLU A 117 -4.30 -24.11 -12.48
C GLU A 117 -2.93 -24.60 -13.00
N GLY A 118 -2.30 -25.57 -12.32
CA GLY A 118 -0.97 -26.08 -12.67
C GLY A 118 0.17 -25.09 -12.41
N ILE A 119 -0.09 -24.02 -11.67
CA ILE A 119 0.85 -22.94 -11.42
C ILE A 119 1.74 -23.32 -10.23
N LYS A 120 2.99 -23.70 -10.50
CA LYS A 120 4.07 -23.71 -9.50
C LYS A 120 4.88 -22.42 -9.65
N LYS A 121 4.72 -21.50 -8.70
CA LYS A 121 5.52 -20.27 -8.62
C LYS A 121 6.31 -20.26 -7.31
N SER A 122 7.53 -19.78 -7.37
CA SER A 122 8.31 -19.44 -6.18
C SER A 122 7.56 -18.42 -5.32
N PRO A 123 7.72 -18.39 -3.99
CA PRO A 123 7.14 -17.34 -3.14
C PRO A 123 7.49 -15.92 -3.61
N VAL A 124 8.67 -15.75 -4.22
CA VAL A 124 9.16 -14.46 -4.74
C VAL A 124 8.72 -14.16 -6.18
N GLU A 125 7.98 -15.05 -6.84
CA GLU A 125 7.48 -14.85 -8.21
C GLU A 125 6.05 -14.29 -8.23
N GLY A 126 5.73 -13.48 -9.24
CA GLY A 126 4.39 -12.92 -9.42
C GLY A 126 4.00 -11.88 -8.37
N ILE A 127 4.98 -11.17 -7.80
CA ILE A 127 4.77 -9.92 -7.09
C ILE A 127 4.78 -8.80 -8.15
N PRO A 128 3.74 -7.95 -8.24
CA PRO A 128 3.72 -6.88 -9.22
C PRO A 128 4.90 -5.92 -9.02
N GLY A 129 5.68 -5.68 -10.07
CA GLY A 129 6.87 -4.82 -10.01
C GLY A 129 6.57 -3.33 -9.90
N GLU A 130 5.32 -2.90 -10.15
CA GLU A 130 4.89 -1.50 -10.02
C GLU A 130 4.51 -1.14 -8.56
N LEU A 131 4.57 -2.08 -7.61
CA LEU A 131 4.31 -1.79 -6.21
C LEU A 131 5.39 -0.86 -5.63
N PRO A 132 5.03 0.04 -4.69
CA PRO A 132 6.00 0.75 -3.87
C PRO A 132 6.98 -0.23 -3.20
N ALA A 133 8.24 0.18 -3.06
CA ALA A 133 9.32 -0.70 -2.62
C ALA A 133 9.05 -1.36 -1.26
N LEU A 134 8.46 -0.64 -0.29
CA LEU A 134 8.15 -1.19 1.03
C LEU A 134 7.03 -2.24 0.95
N THR A 135 5.95 -1.94 0.21
CA THR A 135 4.86 -2.90 -0.04
C THR A 135 5.36 -4.13 -0.79
N TYR A 136 6.24 -3.96 -1.78
CA TYR A 136 6.85 -5.05 -2.53
C TYR A 136 7.67 -5.96 -1.61
N ALA A 137 8.56 -5.36 -0.79
CA ALA A 137 9.38 -6.08 0.18
C ALA A 137 8.52 -6.82 1.22
N GLN A 138 7.51 -6.14 1.77
CA GLN A 138 6.63 -6.74 2.79
C GLN A 138 5.85 -7.93 2.23
N LEU A 139 5.27 -7.80 1.04
CA LEU A 139 4.55 -8.89 0.39
C LEU A 139 5.47 -10.06 0.04
N MET A 140 6.72 -9.79 -0.35
CA MET A 140 7.72 -10.83 -0.56
C MET A 140 8.00 -11.59 0.74
N GLN A 141 8.30 -10.86 1.81
CA GLN A 141 8.61 -11.41 3.12
C GLN A 141 7.43 -12.19 3.70
N ASP A 142 6.19 -11.72 3.55
CA ASP A 142 4.98 -12.47 3.93
C ASP A 142 4.92 -13.83 3.23
N ARG A 143 5.17 -13.86 1.92
CA ARG A 143 5.10 -15.10 1.13
C ARG A 143 6.22 -16.06 1.49
N VAL A 144 7.42 -15.54 1.73
CA VAL A 144 8.60 -16.33 2.08
C VAL A 144 8.50 -16.86 3.51
N GLY A 145 8.01 -16.07 4.45
CA GLY A 145 7.69 -16.49 5.83
C GLY A 145 6.66 -17.62 5.86
N ARG A 146 5.58 -17.50 5.07
CA ARG A 146 4.59 -18.58 4.89
C ARG A 146 5.16 -19.86 4.29
N ALA A 147 6.26 -19.77 3.53
CA ALA A 147 6.98 -20.92 3.00
C ALA A 147 7.96 -21.55 4.01
N GLY A 148 8.03 -21.02 5.24
CA GLY A 148 8.85 -21.53 6.33
C GLY A 148 10.24 -20.89 6.44
N PHE A 149 10.51 -19.82 5.69
CA PHE A 149 11.74 -19.04 5.85
C PHE A 149 11.44 -17.82 6.73
N GLU A 150 11.51 -18.05 8.04
CA GLU A 150 11.04 -17.15 9.08
C GLU A 150 11.87 -17.34 10.37
N TRP A 151 11.99 -16.29 11.18
CA TRP A 151 12.60 -16.40 12.52
C TRP A 151 11.65 -17.08 13.52
N GLU A 152 12.19 -17.62 14.61
CA GLU A 152 11.36 -18.22 15.67
C GLU A 152 10.57 -17.17 16.46
N ASP A 153 11.18 -16.00 16.67
CA ASP A 153 10.55 -14.86 17.33
C ASP A 153 11.15 -13.52 16.86
N ILE A 154 10.57 -12.42 17.35
CA ILE A 154 10.95 -11.05 16.99
C ILE A 154 12.37 -10.67 17.41
N SER A 155 12.99 -11.34 18.39
CA SER A 155 14.34 -10.99 18.84
C SER A 155 15.37 -11.23 17.73
N GLY A 156 15.20 -12.32 16.96
CA GLY A 156 16.08 -12.60 15.81
C GLY A 156 16.01 -11.50 14.73
N VAL A 157 14.86 -10.87 14.56
CA VAL A 157 14.71 -9.74 13.62
C VAL A 157 15.34 -8.47 14.18
N LEU A 158 15.18 -8.21 15.48
CA LEU A 158 15.83 -7.07 16.15
C LEU A 158 17.36 -7.19 16.14
N ASP A 159 17.88 -8.38 16.36
CA ASP A 159 19.31 -8.68 16.26
C ASP A 159 19.82 -8.43 14.84
N LYS A 160 19.05 -8.84 13.82
CA LYS A 160 19.40 -8.55 12.42
C LYS A 160 19.38 -7.05 12.13
N VAL A 161 18.41 -6.28 12.63
CA VAL A 161 18.44 -4.80 12.50
C VAL A 161 19.71 -4.22 13.09
N ALA A 162 20.16 -4.71 14.26
CA ALA A 162 21.40 -4.24 14.87
C ALA A 162 22.64 -4.60 14.03
N GLU A 163 22.66 -5.81 13.45
CA GLU A 163 23.70 -6.27 12.53
C GLU A 163 23.79 -5.37 11.28
N GLU A 164 22.68 -5.13 10.59
CA GLU A 164 22.61 -4.26 9.40
C GLU A 164 23.09 -2.82 9.67
N VAL A 165 22.82 -2.29 10.88
CA VAL A 165 23.33 -0.98 11.29
C VAL A 165 24.86 -0.98 11.44
N GLU A 166 25.44 -2.07 11.95
CA GLU A 166 26.89 -2.20 12.06
C GLU A 166 27.55 -2.46 10.69
N GLU A 167 26.91 -3.22 9.80
CA GLU A 167 27.36 -3.41 8.41
C GLU A 167 27.37 -2.07 7.65
N LEU A 168 26.28 -1.28 7.74
CA LEU A 168 26.21 0.06 7.17
C LEU A 168 27.28 1.02 7.74
N ARG A 169 27.62 0.89 9.04
CA ARG A 169 28.70 1.68 9.66
C ARG A 169 30.09 1.30 9.15
N ALA A 170 30.28 0.02 8.84
CA ALA A 170 31.55 -0.49 8.32
C ALA A 170 31.74 -0.23 6.82
N ALA A 171 30.66 0.04 6.08
CA ALA A 171 30.69 0.33 4.64
C ALA A 171 31.57 1.55 4.30
N VAL A 172 32.53 1.36 3.38
CA VAL A 172 33.52 2.39 3.04
C VAL A 172 33.18 3.03 1.70
N THR A 173 32.87 2.20 0.71
CA THR A 173 32.54 2.63 -0.65
C THR A 173 31.08 3.05 -0.75
N ASP A 174 30.77 3.87 -1.75
CA ASP A 174 29.38 4.30 -1.97
C ASP A 174 28.48 3.14 -2.45
N GLU A 175 29.06 2.16 -3.15
CA GLU A 175 28.35 0.93 -3.53
C GLU A 175 27.96 0.10 -2.31
N GLU A 176 28.90 -0.14 -1.38
CA GLU A 176 28.62 -0.81 -0.11
C GLU A 176 27.56 -0.04 0.68
N LYS A 177 27.66 1.29 0.81
CA LYS A 177 26.67 2.08 1.56
C LYS A 177 25.26 1.97 0.98
N VAL A 178 25.13 1.94 -0.35
CA VAL A 178 23.82 1.77 -1.00
C VAL A 178 23.27 0.38 -0.75
N HIS A 179 24.13 -0.65 -0.82
CA HIS A 179 23.78 -2.03 -0.52
C HIS A 179 23.28 -2.20 0.92
N GLU A 180 24.10 -1.82 1.90
CA GLU A 180 23.77 -1.96 3.33
C GLU A 180 22.57 -1.09 3.74
N MET A 181 22.38 0.08 3.12
CA MET A 181 21.18 0.89 3.35
C MET A 181 19.93 0.16 2.84
N GLY A 182 20.03 -0.53 1.70
CA GLY A 182 18.96 -1.35 1.15
C GLY A 182 18.60 -2.52 2.08
N ASP A 183 19.59 -3.24 2.59
CA ASP A 183 19.38 -4.37 3.49
C ASP A 183 18.84 -3.94 4.86
N LEU A 184 19.29 -2.80 5.39
CA LEU A 184 18.68 -2.18 6.56
C LEU A 184 17.20 -1.82 6.32
N MET A 185 16.86 -1.19 5.20
CA MET A 185 15.47 -0.89 4.85
C MET A 185 14.63 -2.18 4.71
N PHE A 186 15.16 -3.21 4.06
CA PHE A 186 14.51 -4.50 3.90
C PHE A 186 14.24 -5.16 5.25
N THR A 187 15.21 -5.12 6.16
CA THR A 187 15.09 -5.68 7.51
C THR A 187 14.12 -4.88 8.38
N MET A 188 14.07 -3.55 8.23
CA MET A 188 13.06 -2.70 8.89
C MET A 188 11.63 -2.99 8.42
N VAL A 189 11.45 -3.34 7.14
CA VAL A 189 10.14 -3.84 6.63
C VAL A 189 9.78 -5.17 7.29
N ASN A 190 10.76 -6.07 7.46
CA ASN A 190 10.54 -7.34 8.13
C ASN A 190 10.17 -7.15 9.61
N LEU A 191 10.83 -6.21 10.30
CA LEU A 191 10.46 -5.84 11.67
C LEU A 191 9.03 -5.31 11.74
N SER A 192 8.64 -4.45 10.80
CA SER A 192 7.26 -3.92 10.72
C SER A 192 6.25 -5.05 10.56
N ARG A 193 6.54 -6.04 9.70
CA ARG A 193 5.72 -7.24 9.49
C ARG A 193 5.55 -8.04 10.78
N TRP A 194 6.62 -8.29 11.53
CA TRP A 194 6.56 -8.96 12.84
C TRP A 194 5.75 -8.20 13.89
N MET A 195 5.68 -6.88 13.78
CA MET A 195 4.83 -6.02 14.62
C MET A 195 3.38 -5.90 14.12
N ASN A 196 3.01 -6.59 13.04
CA ASN A 196 1.73 -6.43 12.33
C ASN A 196 1.47 -4.99 11.86
N ILE A 197 2.53 -4.30 11.43
CA ILE A 197 2.49 -2.94 10.90
C ILE A 197 2.70 -2.98 9.38
N HIS A 198 1.82 -2.30 8.63
CA HIS A 198 2.02 -2.11 7.18
C HIS A 198 3.10 -1.05 6.93
N ALA A 199 4.24 -1.46 6.38
CA ALA A 199 5.46 -0.64 6.36
C ALA A 199 5.30 0.65 5.52
N GLU A 200 4.69 0.53 4.34
CA GLU A 200 4.41 1.67 3.45
C GLU A 200 3.49 2.69 4.14
N ASP A 201 2.48 2.20 4.86
CA ASP A 201 1.51 3.08 5.53
C ASP A 201 2.15 3.78 6.74
N ALA A 202 2.96 3.06 7.52
CA ALA A 202 3.69 3.64 8.64
C ALA A 202 4.61 4.80 8.19
N LEU A 203 5.29 4.65 7.05
CA LEU A 203 6.11 5.71 6.48
C LEU A 203 5.26 6.87 5.94
N ARG A 204 4.14 6.59 5.26
CA ARG A 204 3.20 7.64 4.80
C ARG A 204 2.68 8.48 5.96
N GLN A 205 2.26 7.85 7.05
CA GLN A 205 1.84 8.56 8.25
C GLN A 205 2.98 9.38 8.88
N ALA A 206 4.20 8.86 8.90
CA ALA A 206 5.38 9.61 9.37
C ALA A 206 5.65 10.85 8.52
N ASN A 207 5.57 10.73 7.19
CA ASN A 207 5.73 11.84 6.26
C ASN A 207 4.66 12.92 6.49
N ARG A 208 3.39 12.54 6.68
CA ARG A 208 2.31 13.50 6.98
C ARG A 208 2.54 14.24 8.30
N ARG A 209 2.95 13.54 9.37
CA ARG A 209 3.29 14.18 10.65
C ARG A 209 4.47 15.15 10.50
N PHE A 210 5.49 14.77 9.74
CA PHE A 210 6.61 15.67 9.47
C PHE A 210 6.17 16.93 8.71
N GLN A 211 5.38 16.76 7.65
CA GLN A 211 4.85 17.86 6.85
C GLN A 211 3.98 18.80 7.68
N GLY A 212 3.05 18.26 8.47
CA GLY A 212 2.19 19.05 9.36
C GLY A 212 3.00 19.89 10.35
N ARG A 213 3.99 19.28 11.01
CA ARG A 213 4.91 19.99 11.92
C ARG A 213 5.72 21.06 11.22
N TYR A 214 6.25 20.78 10.04
CA TYR A 214 7.06 21.74 9.29
C TYR A 214 6.23 22.98 8.92
N LEU A 215 5.02 22.78 8.39
CA LEU A 215 4.09 23.89 8.07
C LEU A 215 3.71 24.68 9.32
N GLN A 216 3.48 24.00 10.45
CA GLN A 216 3.19 24.65 11.72
C GLN A 216 4.36 25.49 12.22
N MET A 217 5.60 25.03 12.03
CA MET A 217 6.80 25.81 12.37
C MET A 217 6.92 27.08 11.53
N GLU A 218 6.64 26.98 10.22
CA GLU A 218 6.62 28.15 9.32
C GLU A 218 5.58 29.17 9.77
N GLU A 219 4.38 28.71 10.12
CA GLU A 219 3.30 29.56 10.62
C GLU A 219 3.66 30.22 11.97
N LEU A 220 4.21 29.46 12.91
CA LEU A 220 4.67 30.00 14.20
C LEU A 220 5.78 31.05 14.03
N ALA A 221 6.72 30.83 13.11
CA ALA A 221 7.76 31.81 12.80
C ALA A 221 7.16 33.09 12.18
N ASN A 222 6.23 32.93 11.24
CA ASN A 222 5.53 34.04 10.60
C ASN A 222 4.72 34.88 11.60
N GLN A 223 3.98 34.23 12.51
CA GLN A 223 3.25 34.90 13.61
C GLN A 223 4.17 35.70 14.53
N ARG A 224 5.45 35.30 14.64
CA ARG A 224 6.49 35.99 15.41
C ARG A 224 7.24 37.05 14.60
N GLY A 225 6.84 37.31 13.35
CA GLY A 225 7.52 38.23 12.44
C GLY A 225 8.94 37.79 12.08
N LYS A 226 9.24 36.49 12.14
CA LYS A 226 10.54 35.91 11.83
C LYS A 226 10.52 35.25 10.45
N ASP A 227 11.58 35.43 9.67
CA ASP A 227 11.83 34.61 8.48
C ASP A 227 12.30 33.22 8.90
N PHE A 228 11.45 32.22 8.69
CA PHE A 228 11.74 30.83 9.05
C PHE A 228 13.01 30.30 8.41
N ASN A 229 13.27 30.64 7.14
CA ASN A 229 14.41 30.09 6.41
C ASN A 229 15.75 30.55 6.99
N GLY A 230 15.82 31.82 7.39
CA GLY A 230 16.97 32.43 8.04
C GLY A 230 17.21 32.02 9.49
N LEU A 231 16.31 31.26 10.12
CA LEU A 231 16.49 30.86 11.52
C LEU A 231 17.64 29.84 11.68
N PRO A 232 18.46 29.98 12.76
CA PRO A 232 19.42 28.96 13.12
C PRO A 232 18.72 27.67 13.54
N LEU A 233 19.40 26.53 13.40
CA LEU A 233 18.84 25.22 13.71
C LEU A 233 18.27 25.13 15.14
N ILE A 234 18.91 25.79 16.11
CA ILE A 234 18.42 25.80 17.50
C ILE A 234 17.05 26.46 17.65
N GLU A 235 16.78 27.52 16.87
CA GLU A 235 15.47 28.18 16.87
C GLU A 235 14.43 27.35 16.11
N LYS A 236 14.84 26.70 15.00
CA LYS A 236 13.98 25.74 14.28
C LYS A 236 13.63 24.54 15.18
N GLU A 237 14.57 24.01 15.96
CA GLU A 237 14.31 22.93 16.91
C GLU A 237 13.32 23.37 18.01
N SER A 238 13.45 24.61 18.51
CA SER A 238 12.47 25.15 19.46
C SER A 238 11.07 25.23 18.87
N LEU A 239 10.94 25.67 17.60
CA LEU A 239 9.66 25.69 16.89
C LEU A 239 9.12 24.27 16.65
N TRP A 240 10.00 23.31 16.36
CA TRP A 240 9.62 21.90 16.16
C TRP A 240 9.02 21.29 17.43
N GLN A 241 9.65 21.50 18.59
CA GLN A 241 9.12 21.02 19.87
C GLN A 241 7.77 21.67 20.21
N GLU A 242 7.59 22.95 19.88
CA GLU A 242 6.33 23.66 20.06
C GLU A 242 5.23 23.11 19.13
N ALA A 243 5.53 22.94 17.83
CA ALA A 243 4.62 22.33 16.86
C ALA A 243 4.18 20.92 17.29
N LYS A 244 5.12 20.12 17.81
CA LYS A 244 4.83 18.78 18.35
C LYS A 244 3.90 18.82 19.56
N GLY A 245 3.98 19.85 20.40
CA GLY A 245 3.08 20.04 21.55
C GLY A 245 1.63 20.39 21.16
N LEU A 246 1.45 21.05 20.02
CA LEU A 246 0.13 21.44 19.51
C LEU A 246 -0.64 20.27 18.87
N GLU A 247 0.06 19.30 18.25
CA GLU A 247 -0.55 18.09 17.68
C GLU A 247 -0.97 17.05 18.76
N GLY A 248 -0.43 17.16 19.98
CA GLY A 248 -0.68 16.22 21.07
C GLY A 248 -1.84 16.59 22.02
N SER A 249 -2.67 17.58 21.65
CA SER A 249 -3.83 18.06 22.43
C SER A 249 -5.15 17.83 21.72
#